data_AF-A0A0M1JUW0-F1
#
_entry.id   AF-A0A0M1JUW0-F1
#
_cell.length_a   1.000
_cell.length_b   1.000
_cell.length_c   1.000
_cell.angle_alpha   90.00
_cell.angle_beta   90.00
_cell.angle_gamma   90.00
#
_symmetry.space_group_name_H-M   'P 1'
#
loop_
_entity.id
_entity.type
_entity.pdbx_description
1 polymer ?
#
loop_
_entity_poly.entity_id
_entity_poly.type
_entity_poly.pdbx_seq_one_letter_code
_entity_poly.pdbx_strand_id
1 'polypeptide(L)'
;MKLCYRGVSYEYTPATVETTPSEFFGKYRGLDWRFYAVKKAPVQQTNLDLKYRGVAYNTNSVKANQVKTPALSVSEKARQGMMARQRSVMKRQQAMLTRLNAEVS
;
A
#
# COMPACT_ATOMS: atom_id res chain seq x y z
N MET A 1 9.34 23.03 20.31
CA MET A 1 10.15 21.95 20.91
C MET A 1 11.17 21.50 19.86
N LYS A 2 12.48 21.47 20.19
CA LYS A 2 13.52 20.98 19.27
C LYS A 2 13.58 19.45 19.32
N LEU A 3 13.89 18.81 18.19
CA LEU A 3 14.11 17.36 18.16
C LEU A 3 15.45 17.06 18.82
N CYS A 4 15.45 16.17 19.83
CA CYS A 4 16.66 15.76 20.55
C CYS A 4 16.88 14.26 20.38
N TYR A 5 18.10 13.86 20.00
CA TYR A 5 18.51 12.46 19.99
C TYR A 5 19.82 12.32 20.77
N ARG A 6 19.87 11.36 21.71
CA ARG A 6 21.05 11.09 22.54
C ARG A 6 21.67 12.36 23.19
N GLY A 7 20.83 13.27 23.65
CA GLY A 7 21.26 14.51 24.31
C GLY A 7 21.72 15.63 23.37
N VAL A 8 21.76 15.40 22.05
CA VAL A 8 22.07 16.44 21.06
C VAL A 8 20.77 16.99 20.48
N SER A 9 20.64 18.32 20.51
CA SER A 9 19.52 19.04 19.90
C SER A 9 19.80 19.29 18.42
N TYR A 10 18.87 18.93 17.55
CA TYR A 10 18.97 19.26 16.12
C TYR A 10 18.32 20.59 15.80
N GLU A 11 18.96 21.32 14.91
CA GLU A 11 18.34 22.41 14.18
C GLU A 11 17.60 21.82 12.98
N TYR A 12 16.27 21.73 13.08
CA TYR A 12 15.45 21.14 12.04
C TYR A 12 15.07 22.22 11.01
N THR A 13 15.67 22.15 9.83
CA THR A 13 15.28 22.93 8.65
C THR A 13 14.50 22.02 7.70
N PRO A 14 13.15 21.96 7.79
CA PRO A 14 12.36 21.15 6.86
C PRO A 14 12.57 21.63 5.43
N ALA A 15 12.65 20.69 4.49
CA ALA A 15 12.64 21.03 3.07
C ALA A 15 11.25 21.58 2.69
N THR A 16 11.20 22.84 2.27
CA THR A 16 9.98 23.46 1.76
C THR A 16 9.67 22.89 0.38
N VAL A 17 8.53 22.21 0.26
CA VAL A 17 8.01 21.75 -1.03
C VAL A 17 7.01 22.77 -1.53
N GLU A 18 7.31 23.33 -2.71
CA GLU A 18 6.40 24.25 -3.39
C GLU A 18 5.13 23.53 -3.84
N THR A 19 3.99 23.88 -3.27
CA THR A 19 2.67 23.33 -3.61
C THR A 19 1.76 24.39 -4.22
N THR A 20 0.85 23.96 -5.10
CA THR A 20 -0.28 24.80 -5.52
C THR A 20 -1.50 24.47 -4.67
N PRO A 21 -2.22 25.48 -4.14
CA PRO A 21 -3.50 25.24 -3.49
C PRO A 21 -4.51 24.71 -4.50
N SER A 22 -5.25 23.66 -4.14
CA SER A 22 -6.39 23.20 -4.93
C SER A 22 -7.59 24.13 -4.68
N GLU A 23 -8.36 24.41 -5.73
CA GLU A 23 -9.65 25.12 -5.64
C GLU A 23 -10.69 24.32 -4.84
N PHE A 24 -10.56 22.99 -4.79
CA PHE A 24 -11.46 22.11 -4.06
C PHE A 24 -10.97 21.89 -2.64
N PHE A 25 -11.65 22.52 -1.69
CA PHE A 25 -11.47 22.29 -0.26
C PHE A 25 -12.83 22.28 0.45
N GLY A 26 -12.89 21.63 1.61
CA GLY A 26 -14.11 21.62 2.41
C GLY A 26 -13.91 21.02 3.79
N LYS A 27 -15.01 20.94 4.54
CA LYS A 27 -15.06 20.23 5.83
C LYS A 27 -15.82 18.94 5.67
N TYR A 28 -15.25 17.83 6.15
CA TYR A 28 -15.93 16.55 6.27
C TYR A 28 -15.85 16.08 7.73
N ARG A 29 -17.02 15.88 8.36
CA ARG A 29 -17.12 15.52 9.79
C ARG A 29 -16.31 16.43 10.73
N GLY A 30 -16.32 17.74 10.45
CA GLY A 30 -15.58 18.74 11.22
C GLY A 30 -14.08 18.83 10.89
N LEU A 31 -13.54 17.93 10.06
CA LEU A 31 -12.15 17.97 9.63
C LEU A 31 -12.00 18.66 8.27
N ASP A 32 -10.99 19.52 8.14
CA ASP A 32 -10.63 20.11 6.86
C ASP A 32 -9.97 19.07 5.95
N TRP A 33 -10.47 18.94 4.72
CA TRP A 33 -9.81 18.16 3.69
C TRP A 33 -9.40 19.08 2.53
N ARG A 34 -8.15 18.94 2.09
CA ARG A 34 -7.53 19.73 1.02
C ARG A 34 -6.57 18.84 0.24
N PHE A 35 -6.54 19.01 -1.06
CA PHE A 35 -5.50 18.44 -1.90
C PHE A 35 -4.45 19.49 -2.22
N TYR A 36 -3.18 19.10 -2.16
CA TYR A 36 -2.05 19.92 -2.59
C TYR A 36 -1.34 19.20 -3.72
N ALA A 37 -1.28 19.82 -4.89
CA ALA A 37 -0.45 19.33 -5.97
C ALA A 37 0.97 19.90 -5.81
N VAL A 38 1.98 19.07 -6.03
CA VAL A 38 3.38 19.53 -6.04
C VAL A 38 3.62 20.32 -7.32
N LYS A 39 4.17 21.54 -7.22
CA LYS A 39 4.45 22.38 -8.41
C LYS A 39 5.37 21.70 -9.41
N LYS A 40 6.37 20.98 -8.90
CA LYS A 40 7.34 20.24 -9.71
C LYS A 40 6.81 18.84 -10.00
N ALA A 41 6.69 18.51 -11.29
CA ALA A 41 6.36 17.15 -11.70
C ALA A 41 7.40 16.16 -11.12
N PRO A 42 6.97 15.04 -10.51
CA PRO A 42 7.89 14.04 -10.01
C PRO A 42 8.68 13.44 -11.17
N VAL A 43 9.99 13.37 -11.03
CA VAL A 43 10.86 12.72 -12.02
C VAL A 43 10.68 11.21 -11.87
N GLN A 44 10.04 10.59 -12.87
CA GLN A 44 9.88 9.14 -12.91
C GLN A 44 11.25 8.48 -13.12
N GLN A 45 11.50 7.40 -12.37
CA GLN A 45 12.69 6.57 -12.59
C GLN A 45 12.50 5.76 -13.87
N THR A 46 13.59 5.55 -14.62
CA THR A 46 13.56 4.78 -15.86
C THR A 46 13.44 3.28 -15.58
N ASN A 47 12.71 2.56 -16.43
CA ASN A 47 12.64 1.09 -16.41
C ASN A 47 13.75 0.41 -17.23
N LEU A 48 14.73 1.18 -17.71
CA LEU A 48 15.84 0.64 -18.49
C LEU A 48 16.88 -0.03 -17.59
N ASP A 49 17.51 -1.09 -18.10
CA ASP A 49 18.68 -1.71 -17.48
C ASP A 49 19.92 -0.85 -17.76
N LEU A 50 20.09 0.19 -16.96
CA LEU A 50 21.21 1.10 -17.07
C LEU A 50 22.50 0.44 -16.54
N LYS A 51 23.64 0.84 -17.10
CA LYS A 51 24.97 0.46 -16.60
C LYS A 51 25.80 1.72 -16.35
N TYR A 52 26.44 1.80 -15.19
CA TYR A 52 27.38 2.85 -14.85
C TYR A 52 28.76 2.23 -14.62
N ARG A 53 29.77 2.65 -15.41
CA ARG A 53 31.15 2.10 -15.36
C ARG A 53 31.20 0.56 -15.39
N GLY A 54 30.34 -0.06 -16.20
CA GLY A 54 30.26 -1.52 -16.34
C GLY A 54 29.42 -2.24 -15.27
N VAL A 55 28.98 -1.55 -14.22
CA VAL A 55 28.13 -2.13 -13.16
C VAL A 55 26.66 -1.82 -13.46
N ALA A 56 25.78 -2.80 -13.27
CA ALA A 56 24.34 -2.60 -13.43
C ALA A 56 23.83 -1.56 -12.43
N TYR A 57 23.10 -0.56 -12.93
CA TYR A 57 22.50 0.51 -12.16
C TYR A 57 20.98 0.36 -12.22
N ASN A 58 20.36 0.10 -11.07
CA ASN A 58 18.92 -0.02 -10.93
C ASN A 58 18.47 0.73 -9.65
N THR A 59 17.67 1.77 -9.83
CA THR A 59 17.10 2.58 -8.74
C THR A 59 15.80 2.00 -8.18
N ASN A 60 15.17 1.07 -8.89
CA ASN A 60 13.98 0.33 -8.46
C ASN A 60 14.33 -0.88 -7.56
N SER A 61 15.42 -0.80 -6.78
CA SER A 61 15.84 -1.88 -5.87
C SER A 61 15.00 -2.00 -4.59
N VAL A 62 13.77 -1.50 -4.60
CA VAL A 62 12.77 -2.03 -3.67
C VAL A 62 12.56 -3.46 -4.11
N LYS A 63 13.25 -4.39 -3.45
CA LYS A 63 12.97 -5.82 -3.50
C LYS A 63 11.51 -5.99 -3.12
N ALA A 64 10.61 -5.84 -4.08
CA ALA A 64 9.42 -6.65 -4.11
C ALA A 64 9.99 -8.06 -4.08
N ASN A 65 10.01 -8.66 -2.90
CA ASN A 65 10.01 -10.10 -2.76
C ASN A 65 8.78 -10.54 -3.54
N GLN A 66 8.93 -10.67 -4.86
CA GLN A 66 8.10 -11.53 -5.65
C GLN A 66 8.43 -12.89 -5.09
N VAL A 67 7.68 -13.26 -4.05
CA VAL A 67 7.50 -14.67 -3.71
C VAL A 67 7.11 -15.27 -5.05
N LYS A 68 8.05 -16.00 -5.65
CA LYS A 68 7.81 -16.74 -6.89
C LYS A 68 6.67 -17.69 -6.54
N THR A 69 5.43 -17.26 -6.72
CA THR A 69 4.30 -18.18 -6.67
C THR A 69 4.62 -19.21 -7.74
N PRO A 70 4.74 -20.50 -7.38
CA PRO A 70 5.00 -21.53 -8.37
C PRO A 70 3.94 -21.41 -9.45
N ALA A 71 4.36 -21.49 -10.72
CA ALA A 71 3.45 -21.43 -11.85
C ALA A 71 2.56 -22.67 -11.82
N LEU A 72 1.44 -22.56 -11.10
CA LEU A 72 0.42 -23.61 -11.04
C LEU A 72 -0.22 -23.76 -12.41
N SER A 73 -0.44 -25.01 -12.80
CA SER A 73 -1.17 -25.32 -14.03
C SER A 73 -2.59 -24.74 -13.97
N VAL A 74 -3.18 -24.47 -15.13
CA VAL A 74 -4.53 -23.88 -15.23
C VAL A 74 -5.56 -24.74 -14.48
N SER A 75 -5.43 -26.06 -14.53
CA SER A 75 -6.28 -27.01 -13.80
C SER A 75 -6.15 -26.89 -12.28
N GLU A 76 -4.93 -26.72 -11.76
CA GLU A 76 -4.70 -26.51 -10.32
C GLU A 76 -5.28 -25.19 -9.83
N LYS A 77 -5.15 -24.12 -10.63
CA LYS A 77 -5.75 -22.81 -10.31
C LYS A 77 -7.28 -22.89 -10.28
N ALA A 78 -7.89 -23.61 -11.24
CA ALA A 78 -9.33 -23.86 -11.25
C ALA A 78 -9.78 -24.65 -10.00
N ARG A 79 -9.04 -25.70 -9.63
CA ARG A 79 -9.32 -26.49 -8.42
C ARG A 79 -9.23 -25.64 -7.15
N GLN A 80 -8.22 -24.77 -7.03
CA GLN A 80 -8.09 -23.87 -5.89
C GLN A 80 -9.27 -22.88 -5.79
N GLY A 81 -9.72 -22.32 -6.90
CA GLY A 81 -10.89 -21.45 -6.94
C GLY A 81 -12.18 -22.15 -6.48
N MET A 82 -12.39 -23.39 -6.94
CA MET A 82 -13.54 -24.20 -6.52
C MET A 82 -13.52 -24.49 -5.01
N MET A 83 -12.35 -24.85 -4.47
CA MET A 83 -12.18 -25.10 -3.03
C MET A 83 -12.38 -23.83 -2.20
N ALA A 84 -11.89 -22.68 -2.66
CA ALA A 84 -12.09 -21.39 -1.98
C ALA A 84 -13.57 -21.01 -1.91
N ARG A 85 -14.32 -21.24 -3.00
CA ARG A 85 -15.78 -21.04 -3.03
C ARG A 85 -16.51 -21.96 -2.07
N GLN A 86 -16.15 -23.24 -2.02
CA GLN A 86 -16.76 -24.18 -1.07
C GLN A 86 -16.52 -23.76 0.38
N ARG A 87 -15.29 -23.36 0.72
CA ARG A 87 -14.96 -22.86 2.06
C ARG A 87 -15.76 -21.62 2.43
N SER A 88 -15.96 -20.68 1.49
CA SER A 88 -16.73 -19.46 1.78
C SER A 88 -18.21 -19.75 2.03
N VAL A 89 -18.79 -20.70 1.29
CA VAL A 89 -20.16 -21.17 1.50
C VAL A 89 -20.30 -21.85 2.86
N MET A 90 -19.40 -22.78 3.19
CA MET A 90 -19.42 -23.48 4.47
C MET A 90 -19.27 -22.52 5.65
N LYS A 91 -18.33 -21.57 5.57
CA LYS A 91 -18.14 -20.55 6.60
C LYS A 91 -19.39 -19.68 6.79
N ARG A 92 -20.09 -19.35 5.70
CA ARG A 92 -21.36 -18.61 5.76
C ARG A 92 -22.45 -19.42 6.46
N GLN A 93 -22.61 -20.69 6.09
CA GLN A 93 -23.60 -21.58 6.71
C GLN A 93 -23.35 -21.73 8.20
N GLN A 94 -22.09 -21.99 8.59
CA GLN A 94 -21.70 -22.08 9.99
C GLN A 94 -22.02 -20.79 10.74
N ALA A 95 -21.70 -19.62 10.18
CA ALA A 95 -22.00 -18.33 10.80
C ALA A 95 -23.51 -18.10 10.98
N MET A 96 -24.36 -18.55 10.04
CA MET A 96 -25.81 -18.48 10.20
C MET A 96 -26.31 -19.39 11.31
N LEU A 97 -25.82 -20.64 11.37
CA LEU A 97 -26.17 -21.58 12.43
C LEU A 97 -25.75 -21.07 13.81
N THR A 98 -24.55 -20.48 13.93
CA THR A 98 -24.10 -19.90 15.20
C THR A 98 -24.96 -18.73 15.65
N ARG A 99 -25.48 -17.93 14.72
CA ARG A 99 -26.38 -16.81 15.06
C ARG A 99 -27.72 -17.33 15.56
N LEU A 100 -28.32 -18.28 14.85
CA LEU A 100 -29.57 -18.91 15.27
C LEU A 100 -29.43 -19.56 16.65
N ASN A 101 -28.32 -20.27 16.90
CA ASN A 101 -28.08 -20.88 18.21
C ASN A 101 -27.99 -19.84 19.35
N ALA A 102 -27.44 -18.66 19.07
CA ALA A 102 -27.36 -17.55 20.02
C ALA A 102 -28.70 -16.85 20.28
N GLU A 103 -29.69 -17.01 19.38
CA GLU A 103 -31.04 -16.49 19.58
C GLU A 103 -31.92 -17.44 20.41
N VAL A 104 -31.60 -18.75 20.42
CA VAL A 104 -32.38 -19.80 21.10
C VAL A 104 -31.90 -20.08 22.53
N SER A 105 -30.65 -19.70 22.85
CA SER A 105 -30.05 -19.84 24.20
C SER A 105 -30.25 -18.59 25.03
#